data_AF-A0AAU2Z7Q6-F1
#
_entry.id   AF-A0AAU2Z7Q6-F1
#
_cell.length_a   1.000
_cell.length_b   1.000
_cell.length_c   1.000
_cell.angle_alpha   90.00
_cell.angle_beta   90.00
_cell.angle_gamma   90.00
#
_symmetry.space_group_name_H-M   'P 1'
#
loop_
_entity.id
_entity.type
_entity.pdbx_description
1 polymer ?
#
loop_
_entity_poly.entity_id
_entity_poly.type
_entity_poly.pdbx_seq_one_letter_code
_entity_poly.pdbx_strand_id
1 'polypeptide(L)'
;MLRSTEEVVALLRDALTGVGVVLPSLCVDPVTGASDEPFALVVLGRCNVRTAEKLASVLRGERPPVGAHVVDVRDGQVGEVMGHVGGKVQLRPVGGGREWDCPPESTRPAVQGEVLRARVRERNREVRLP
;
A
#
# COMPACT_ATOMS: atom_id res chain seq x y z
N MET A 1 -3.53 -10.89 -0.83
CA MET A 1 -3.62 -11.50 0.52
C MET A 1 -3.23 -10.43 1.52
N LEU A 2 -4.00 -10.21 2.59
CA LEU A 2 -3.63 -9.25 3.62
C LEU A 2 -2.49 -9.88 4.45
N ARG A 3 -1.37 -9.16 4.58
CA ARG A 3 -0.29 -9.57 5.49
C ARG A 3 -0.77 -9.38 6.92
N SER A 4 -0.31 -10.23 7.84
CA SER A 4 -0.59 -10.03 9.26
C SER A 4 0.12 -8.77 9.76
N THR A 5 -0.35 -8.19 10.87
CA THR A 5 0.31 -7.03 11.48
C THR A 5 1.75 -7.38 11.89
N GLU A 6 1.97 -8.58 12.41
CA GLU A 6 3.28 -9.10 12.80
C GLU A 6 4.24 -9.20 11.61
N GLU A 7 3.77 -9.72 10.46
CA GLU A 7 4.57 -9.77 9.24
C GLU A 7 4.99 -8.37 8.78
N VAL A 8 4.07 -7.40 8.89
CA VAL A 8 4.36 -6.01 8.51
C VAL A 8 5.35 -5.36 9.47
N VAL A 9 5.24 -5.63 10.77
CA VAL A 9 6.22 -5.20 11.78
C VAL A 9 7.61 -5.77 11.48
N ALA A 10 7.71 -7.05 11.15
CA ALA A 10 8.98 -7.70 10.80
C ALA A 10 9.60 -7.05 9.55
N LEU A 11 8.81 -6.87 8.48
CA LEU A 11 9.25 -6.21 7.26
C LEU A 11 9.71 -4.77 7.47
N LEU A 12 9.02 -4.02 8.35
CA LEU A 12 9.40 -2.66 8.69
C LEU A 12 10.69 -2.64 9.52
N ARG A 13 10.85 -3.57 10.47
CA ARG A 13 12.07 -3.73 11.27
C ARG A 13 13.28 -3.98 10.38
N ASP A 14 13.16 -4.90 9.43
CA ASP A 14 14.23 -5.24 8.50
C ASP A 14 14.58 -4.03 7.60
N ALA A 15 13.56 -3.33 7.10
CA ALA A 15 13.76 -2.15 6.26
C ALA A 15 14.44 -0.98 7.01
N LEU A 16 14.06 -0.72 8.27
CA LEU A 16 14.70 0.27 9.13
C LEU A 16 16.14 -0.12 9.45
N THR A 17 16.39 -1.39 9.76
CA THR A 17 17.73 -1.91 10.03
C THR A 17 18.63 -1.76 8.81
N GLY A 18 18.12 -2.02 7.61
CA GLY A 18 18.83 -1.85 6.34
C GLY A 18 19.30 -0.41 6.07
N VAL A 19 18.69 0.60 6.71
CA VAL A 19 19.10 2.01 6.64
C VAL A 19 19.82 2.50 7.91
N GLY A 20 20.18 1.59 8.83
CA GLY A 20 20.92 1.91 10.05
C GLY A 20 20.06 2.41 11.22
N VAL A 21 18.73 2.30 11.15
CA VAL A 21 17.83 2.68 12.24
C VAL A 21 17.37 1.44 12.99
N VAL A 22 17.66 1.40 14.30
CA VAL A 22 17.23 0.30 15.18
C VAL A 22 16.18 0.83 16.15
N LEU A 23 15.00 0.19 16.14
CA LEU A 23 13.92 0.44 17.10
C LEU A 23 13.64 -0.85 17.88
N PRO A 24 14.26 -1.05 19.07
CA PRO A 24 14.05 -2.25 19.86
C PRO A 24 12.58 -2.47 20.22
N SER A 25 11.86 -1.38 20.50
CA SER A 25 10.45 -1.37 20.90
C SER A 25 9.45 -1.50 19.75
N LEU A 26 9.89 -1.67 18.50
CA LEU A 26 8.96 -1.79 17.36
C LEU A 26 8.20 -3.13 17.41
N CYS A 27 6.92 -3.08 17.76
CA CYS A 27 6.06 -4.26 17.84
C CYS A 27 4.63 -3.95 17.39
N VAL A 28 3.78 -4.96 17.40
CA VAL A 28 2.32 -4.75 17.38
C VAL A 28 1.93 -4.00 18.66
N ASP A 29 1.09 -2.99 18.55
CA ASP A 29 0.57 -2.24 19.68
C ASP A 29 -0.25 -3.18 20.58
N PRO A 30 0.14 -3.35 21.86
CA PRO A 30 -0.44 -4.40 22.70
C PRO A 30 -1.91 -4.14 23.04
N VAL A 31 -2.35 -2.88 23.00
CA VAL A 31 -3.75 -2.51 23.30
C VAL A 31 -4.66 -2.94 22.15
N THR A 32 -4.26 -2.63 20.91
CA THR A 32 -5.02 -2.99 19.71
C THR A 32 -4.79 -4.42 19.25
N GLY A 33 -3.68 -5.04 19.62
CA GLY A 33 -3.44 -6.47 19.37
C GLY A 33 -4.22 -7.40 20.30
N ALA A 34 -4.65 -6.90 21.46
CA ALA A 34 -5.47 -7.65 22.41
C ALA A 34 -6.98 -7.52 22.15
N SER A 35 -7.42 -6.68 21.21
CA SER A 35 -8.82 -6.55 20.83
C SER A 35 -9.20 -7.51 19.69
N ASP A 36 -10.50 -7.81 19.55
CA ASP A 36 -11.05 -8.57 18.41
C ASP A 36 -11.09 -7.74 17.11
N GLU A 37 -10.32 -6.66 17.05
CA GLU A 37 -10.38 -5.68 15.98
C GLU A 37 -9.47 -6.14 14.83
N PRO A 38 -9.96 -6.15 13.57
CA PRO A 38 -9.29 -6.85 12.48
C PRO A 38 -7.92 -6.28 12.08
N PHE A 39 -7.52 -5.11 12.61
CA PHE A 39 -6.26 -4.45 12.27
C PHE A 39 -5.61 -3.80 13.50
N ALA A 40 -4.76 -4.54 14.18
CA ALA A 40 -3.90 -3.99 15.23
C ALA A 40 -2.93 -2.93 14.68
N LEU A 41 -2.57 -1.95 15.50
CA LEU A 41 -1.65 -0.87 15.15
C LEU A 41 -0.20 -1.28 15.39
N VAL A 42 0.75 -0.49 14.87
CA VAL A 42 2.19 -0.67 15.10
C VAL A 42 2.67 0.33 16.15
N VAL A 43 3.54 -0.10 17.07
CA VAL A 43 4.26 0.77 18.03
C VAL A 43 5.33 1.59 17.32
N LEU A 44 4.85 2.52 16.51
CA LEU A 44 5.58 3.57 15.84
C LEU A 44 4.64 4.79 15.80
N GLY A 45 4.38 5.36 16.97
CA GLY A 45 3.34 6.39 17.13
C GLY A 45 1.91 5.88 16.90
N ARG A 46 1.67 4.57 17.06
CA ARG A 46 0.37 3.91 16.84
C ARG A 46 -0.15 4.06 15.40
N CYS A 47 0.74 3.88 14.42
CA CYS A 47 0.35 3.98 13.01
C CYS A 47 -0.34 2.71 12.52
N ASN A 48 -1.17 2.84 11.47
CA ASN A 48 -1.81 1.69 10.85
C ASN A 48 -0.84 0.89 9.95
N VAL A 49 -1.21 -0.37 9.70
CA VAL A 49 -0.44 -1.32 8.90
C VAL A 49 -0.11 -0.78 7.50
N ARG A 50 -1.07 -0.10 6.85
CA ARG A 50 -0.84 0.53 5.54
C ARG A 50 0.29 1.54 5.58
N THR A 51 0.37 2.37 6.62
CA THR A 51 1.43 3.39 6.74
C THR A 51 2.79 2.74 6.97
N ALA A 52 2.84 1.69 7.80
CA ALA A 52 4.04 0.90 8.02
C ALA A 52 4.55 0.24 6.73
N GLU A 53 3.66 -0.33 5.91
CA GLU A 53 4.02 -0.90 4.60
C GLU A 53 4.56 0.14 3.63
N LYS A 54 3.91 1.32 3.55
CA LYS A 54 4.38 2.45 2.72
C LYS A 54 5.79 2.88 3.14
N LEU A 55 6.03 3.02 4.44
CA LEU A 55 7.35 3.38 4.97
C LEU A 55 8.39 2.31 4.63
N ALA A 56 8.10 1.04 4.89
CA ALA A 56 9.03 -0.06 4.62
C ALA A 56 9.37 -0.16 3.12
N SER A 57 8.39 0.06 2.24
CA SER A 57 8.59 0.10 0.78
C SER A 57 9.55 1.22 0.35
N VAL A 58 9.38 2.43 0.89
CA VAL A 58 10.27 3.56 0.63
C VAL A 58 11.70 3.25 1.09
N LEU A 59 11.86 2.69 2.30
CA LEU A 59 13.15 2.32 2.87
C LEU A 59 13.86 1.22 2.09
N ARG A 60 13.11 0.27 1.51
CA ARG A 60 13.64 -0.76 0.60
C ARG A 60 13.97 -0.24 -0.81
N GLY A 61 13.71 1.03 -1.09
CA GLY A 61 13.98 1.62 -2.42
C GLY A 61 13.02 1.15 -3.51
N GLU A 62 11.84 0.62 -3.15
CA GLU A 62 10.85 0.19 -4.12
C GLU A 62 10.36 1.38 -4.95
N ARG A 63 10.32 1.20 -6.28
CA ARG A 63 9.86 2.20 -7.23
C ARG A 63 8.86 1.57 -8.22
N PRO A 64 7.63 2.09 -8.29
CA PRO A 64 7.01 3.06 -7.38
C PRO A 64 6.79 2.47 -5.96
N PRO A 65 6.79 3.28 -4.88
CA PRO A 65 6.57 2.74 -3.54
C PRO A 65 5.12 2.28 -3.35
N VAL A 66 4.92 1.29 -2.48
CA VAL A 66 3.61 0.85 -2.02
C VAL A 66 2.79 2.05 -1.56
N GLY A 67 1.50 2.04 -1.89
CA GLY A 67 0.55 3.08 -1.56
C GLY A 67 0.63 4.35 -2.41
N ALA A 68 1.57 4.44 -3.35
CA ALA A 68 1.58 5.48 -4.38
C ALA A 68 0.44 5.24 -5.38
N HIS A 69 -0.04 6.31 -6.00
CA HIS A 69 -0.99 6.22 -7.11
C HIS A 69 -0.25 6.40 -8.43
N VAL A 70 -0.46 5.48 -9.36
CA VAL A 70 0.18 5.49 -10.68
C VAL A 70 -0.85 5.27 -11.77
N VAL A 71 -0.51 5.73 -12.97
CA VAL A 71 -1.20 5.42 -14.21
C VAL A 71 -0.42 4.31 -14.91
N ASP A 72 -1.14 3.24 -15.25
CA ASP A 72 -0.67 2.23 -16.18
C ASP A 72 -0.76 2.82 -17.59
N VAL A 73 0.38 3.15 -18.22
CA VAL A 73 0.37 3.86 -19.51
C VAL A 73 -0.08 2.96 -20.67
N ARG A 74 -0.21 1.65 -20.46
CA ARG A 74 -0.66 0.69 -21.47
C ARG A 74 -2.13 0.87 -21.82
N ASP A 75 -2.95 1.27 -20.85
CA ASP A 75 -4.40 1.39 -20.98
C ASP A 75 -5.01 2.63 -20.30
N GLY A 76 -4.19 3.43 -19.61
CA GLY A 76 -4.60 4.65 -18.91
C GLY A 76 -5.30 4.41 -17.58
N GLN A 77 -5.33 3.17 -17.05
CA GLN A 77 -5.96 2.87 -15.77
C GLN A 77 -5.14 3.43 -14.60
N VAL A 78 -5.84 3.98 -13.60
CA VAL A 78 -5.23 4.54 -12.38
C VAL A 78 -5.35 3.53 -11.23
N GLY A 79 -4.23 3.22 -10.58
CA GLY A 79 -4.20 2.27 -9.46
C GLY A 79 -3.33 2.72 -8.29
N GLU A 80 -3.66 2.25 -7.08
CA GLU A 80 -2.79 2.27 -5.91
C GLU A 80 -1.83 1.08 -5.96
N VAL A 81 -0.55 1.31 -5.70
CA VAL A 81 0.49 0.27 -5.66
C VAL A 81 0.31 -0.58 -4.40
N MET A 82 0.12 -1.88 -4.58
CA MET A 82 -0.07 -2.83 -3.47
C MET A 82 1.21 -3.56 -3.08
N GLY A 83 2.18 -3.65 -4.00
CA GLY A 83 3.44 -4.35 -3.78
C GLY A 83 4.14 -4.68 -5.09
N HIS A 84 5.30 -5.32 -4.98
CA HIS A 84 6.03 -5.86 -6.12
C HIS A 84 6.05 -7.39 -6.04
N VAL A 85 5.62 -8.06 -7.11
CA VAL A 85 5.54 -9.52 -7.20
C VAL A 85 6.07 -9.95 -8.56
N GLY A 86 7.04 -10.88 -8.58
CA GLY A 86 7.60 -11.40 -9.83
C GLY A 86 8.21 -10.33 -10.75
N GLY A 87 8.80 -9.28 -10.17
CA GLY A 87 9.37 -8.14 -10.92
C GLY A 87 8.33 -7.15 -11.47
N LYS A 88 7.04 -7.36 -11.19
CA LYS A 88 5.96 -6.47 -11.61
C LYS A 88 5.41 -5.67 -10.43
N VAL A 89 4.83 -4.52 -10.73
CA VAL A 89 4.07 -3.70 -9.80
C VAL A 89 2.63 -4.21 -9.75
N GLN A 90 2.18 -4.67 -8.60
CA GLN A 90 0.79 -5.05 -8.40
C GLN A 90 -0.02 -3.80 -8.07
N LEU A 91 -1.03 -3.49 -8.89
CA LEU A 91 -1.89 -2.32 -8.77
C LEU A 91 -3.31 -2.74 -8.40
N ARG A 92 -3.98 -1.90 -7.61
CA ARG A 92 -5.41 -2.03 -7.28
C ARG A 92 -6.17 -0.79 -7.73
N PRO A 93 -7.39 -0.88 -8.29
CA PRO A 93 -8.09 0.30 -8.76
C PRO A 93 -8.45 1.20 -7.58
N VAL A 94 -8.48 2.52 -7.80
CA VAL A 94 -8.68 3.51 -6.72
C VAL A 94 -10.05 3.46 -6.03
N GLY A 95 -11.05 2.80 -6.65
CA GLY A 95 -12.37 2.52 -6.07
C GLY A 95 -12.50 1.10 -5.49
N GLY A 96 -11.43 0.31 -5.49
CA GLY A 96 -11.50 -1.13 -5.24
C GLY A 96 -11.71 -1.93 -6.53
N GLY A 97 -11.75 -3.26 -6.40
CA GLY A 97 -11.81 -4.17 -7.54
C GLY A 97 -10.59 -5.08 -7.63
N ARG A 98 -10.49 -5.81 -8.75
CA ARG A 98 -9.46 -6.83 -8.96
C ARG A 98 -8.09 -6.18 -9.18
N GLU A 99 -7.09 -6.69 -8.47
CA GLU A 99 -5.70 -6.31 -8.66
C GLU A 99 -5.19 -6.77 -10.03
N TRP A 100 -4.24 -6.02 -10.60
CA TRP A 100 -3.56 -6.38 -11.84
C TRP A 100 -2.06 -6.11 -11.76
N ASP A 101 -1.29 -6.80 -12.60
CA ASP A 101 0.15 -6.62 -12.69
C ASP A 101 0.52 -5.62 -13.79
N CYS A 102 1.39 -4.68 -13.45
CA CYS A 102 1.93 -3.66 -14.33
C CYS A 102 3.46 -3.73 -14.35
N PRO A 103 4.10 -3.77 -15.54
CA PRO A 103 5.56 -3.61 -15.63
C PRO A 103 5.97 -2.26 -15.02
N PRO A 104 7.01 -2.20 -14.17
CA PRO A 104 7.43 -0.95 -13.54
C PRO A 104 7.70 0.19 -14.54
N GLU A 105 8.27 -0.13 -15.70
CA GLU A 105 8.55 0.80 -16.80
C GLU A 105 7.29 1.35 -17.48
N SER A 106 6.15 0.68 -17.31
CA SER A 106 4.84 1.13 -17.79
C SER A 106 4.09 1.98 -16.74
N THR A 107 4.70 2.26 -15.59
CA THR A 107 4.08 3.09 -14.56
C THR A 107 4.49 4.56 -14.72
N ARG A 108 3.52 5.46 -14.57
CA ARG A 108 3.74 6.90 -14.43
C ARG A 108 3.09 7.38 -13.13
N PRO A 109 3.69 8.31 -12.36
CA PRO A 109 3.00 8.94 -11.23
C PRO A 109 1.67 9.56 -11.66
N ALA A 110 0.58 9.23 -10.95
CA ALA A 110 -0.72 9.84 -11.18
C ALA A 110 -0.79 11.20 -10.48
N VAL A 111 -1.28 12.22 -11.20
CA VAL A 111 -1.59 13.49 -10.54
C VAL A 111 -2.92 13.38 -9.78
N GLN A 112 -3.11 14.21 -8.74
CA GLN A 112 -4.31 14.15 -7.89
C GLN A 112 -5.62 14.24 -8.68
N GLY A 113 -5.66 15.05 -9.75
CA GLY A 113 -6.83 15.14 -10.62
C GLY A 113 -7.20 13.82 -11.32
N GLU A 114 -6.21 13.00 -11.70
CA GLU A 114 -6.44 11.68 -12.31
C GLU A 114 -7.00 10.69 -11.28
N VAL A 115 -6.44 10.69 -10.06
CA VAL A 115 -6.91 9.88 -8.94
C VAL A 115 -8.35 10.22 -8.56
N LEU A 116 -8.65 11.51 -8.42
CA LEU A 116 -10.00 11.99 -8.09
C LEU A 116 -11.01 11.61 -9.17
N ARG A 117 -10.67 11.80 -10.45
CA ARG A 117 -11.55 11.41 -11.57
C ARG A 117 -11.82 9.91 -11.57
N ALA A 118 -10.81 9.08 -11.36
CA ALA A 118 -10.97 7.63 -11.30
C ALA A 118 -11.85 7.21 -10.12
N ARG A 119 -11.67 7.80 -8.92
CA ARG A 119 -12.54 7.55 -7.75
C ARG A 119 -13.99 7.95 -8.00
N VAL A 120 -14.22 9.11 -8.59
CA VAL A 120 -15.56 9.61 -8.94
C VAL A 120 -16.22 8.70 -9.98
N ARG A 121 -15.47 8.23 -10.99
CA ARG A 121 -15.99 7.32 -12.02
C ARG A 121 -16.50 6.01 -11.41
N GLU A 122 -15.72 5.39 -10.52
CA GLU A 122 -16.13 4.16 -9.85
C GLU A 122 -17.36 4.40 -8.95
N ARG A 123 -17.36 5.46 -8.15
CA ARG A 123 -18.54 5.77 -7.31
C ARG A 123 -19.80 6.03 -8.13
N ASN A 124 -19.68 6.72 -9.27
CA ASN A 124 -20.80 6.94 -10.19
C ASN A 124 -21.28 5.64 -10.84
N ARG A 125 -20.41 4.65 -11.05
CA ARG A 125 -20.77 3.33 -11.57
C ARG A 125 -21.55 2.54 -10.52
N GLU A 126 -21.10 2.54 -9.27
CA GLU A 126 -21.78 1.89 -8.14
C GLU A 126 -23.21 2.41 -7.96
N VAL A 127 -23.38 3.74 -7.99
CA VAL A 127 -24.70 4.38 -7.84
C VAL A 127 -25.64 4.13 -9.03
N ARG A 128 -25.10 3.79 -10.22
CA ARG A 128 -25.88 3.50 -11.42
C ARG A 128 -26.28 2.02 -11.58
N LEU A 129 -25.81 1.14 -10.70
CA LEU A 129 -26.27 -0.25 -10.68
C LEU A 129 -27.61 -0.29 -9.91
N PRO A 130 -28.70 -0.81 -10.51
CA PRO A 130 -30.00 -0.93 -9.85
C PRO A 130 -29.98 -1.90 -8.67
#